data_AF-A0A3N5NL08-F1
#
_entry.id   AF-A0A3N5NL08-F1
#
_cell.length_a   1.000
_cell.length_b   1.000
_cell.length_c   1.000
_cell.angle_alpha   90.00
_cell.angle_beta   90.00
_cell.angle_gamma   90.00
#
_symmetry.space_group_name_H-M   'P 1'
#
loop_
_entity.id
_entity.type
_entity.pdbx_description
1 polymer ?
#
loop_
_entity_poly.entity_id
_entity_poly.type
_entity_poly.pdbx_seq_one_letter_code
_entity_poly.pdbx_strand_id
1 'polypeptide(L)'
;MIRPHVLILHATGTNRDREAAWAVEAAGGAAEIVHVNALRANPGRLHDFQMLVLPGGFSYGDSLGAGRLWAVDLRWLFHDALAHFVDDGKPVLGICNGFQALVKSGWLP
;
A
#
# COMPACT_ATOMS: atom_id res chain seq x y z
N MET A 1 -10.95 17.28 16.01
CA MET A 1 -10.91 15.80 15.87
C MET A 1 -9.64 15.45 15.11
N ILE A 2 -8.88 14.46 15.58
CA ILE A 2 -7.66 14.00 14.90
C ILE A 2 -8.10 13.17 13.69
N ARG A 3 -7.57 13.50 12.50
CA ARG A 3 -7.80 12.72 11.27
C ARG A 3 -6.59 11.82 11.05
N PRO A 4 -6.74 10.48 11.04
CA PRO A 4 -5.61 9.57 10.80
C PRO A 4 -5.09 9.76 9.36
N HIS A 5 -3.78 9.89 9.21
CA HIS A 5 -3.10 9.94 7.93
C HIS A 5 -2.99 8.52 7.35
N VAL A 6 -3.50 8.32 6.14
CA VAL A 6 -3.59 7.00 5.50
C VAL A 6 -2.86 7.04 4.17
N LEU A 7 -1.91 6.14 4.00
CA LEU A 7 -1.14 5.97 2.78
C LEU A 7 -1.92 5.10 1.78
N ILE A 8 -2.19 5.63 0.60
CA ILE A 8 -2.59 4.85 -0.57
C ILE A 8 -1.35 4.62 -1.43
N LEU A 9 -0.79 3.40 -1.40
CA LEU A 9 0.43 3.09 -2.14
C LEU A 9 0.09 2.82 -3.61
N HIS A 10 0.45 3.76 -4.47
CA HIS A 10 0.21 3.65 -5.91
C HIS A 10 1.38 2.95 -6.60
N ALA A 11 1.12 1.83 -7.27
CA ALA A 11 2.09 1.21 -8.16
C ALA A 11 1.73 1.56 -9.60
N THR A 12 2.72 1.63 -10.50
CA THR A 12 2.45 1.86 -11.93
C THR A 12 1.43 0.84 -12.42
N GLY A 13 0.28 1.27 -12.95
CA GLY A 13 -0.80 0.38 -13.41
C GLY A 13 -1.90 0.08 -12.40
N THR A 14 -1.79 0.46 -11.12
CA THR A 14 -2.99 0.55 -10.26
C THR A 14 -3.92 1.64 -10.80
N ASN A 15 -5.23 1.44 -10.61
CA ASN A 15 -6.26 2.31 -11.20
C ASN A 15 -7.45 2.60 -10.29
N ARG A 16 -7.40 2.17 -9.03
CA ARG A 16 -8.44 2.43 -8.01
C ARG A 16 -7.92 3.24 -6.82
N ASP A 17 -6.79 3.92 -7.00
CA ASP A 17 -6.14 4.72 -5.96
C ASP A 17 -7.01 5.91 -5.52
N ARG A 18 -7.67 6.57 -6.48
CA ARG A 18 -8.51 7.75 -6.22
C ARG A 18 -9.80 7.39 -5.48
N GLU A 19 -10.42 6.28 -5.85
CA GLU A 19 -11.62 5.77 -5.17
C GLU A 19 -11.28 5.27 -3.76
N ALA A 20 -10.12 4.64 -3.57
CA ALA A 20 -9.62 4.28 -2.25
C ALA A 20 -9.37 5.52 -1.39
N ALA A 21 -8.72 6.56 -1.95
CA ALA A 21 -8.52 7.83 -1.25
C ALA A 21 -9.86 8.50 -0.90
N TRP A 22 -10.81 8.53 -1.83
CA TRP A 22 -12.15 9.08 -1.57
C TRP A 22 -12.88 8.33 -0.45
N ALA A 23 -12.80 7.00 -0.41
CA ALA A 23 -13.40 6.20 0.64
C ALA A 23 -12.77 6.48 2.02
N VAL A 24 -11.45 6.66 2.08
CA VAL A 24 -10.75 7.07 3.31
C VAL A 24 -11.21 8.45 3.79
N GLU A 25 -11.28 9.42 2.89
CA GLU A 25 -11.76 10.78 3.19
C GLU A 25 -13.20 10.76 3.71
N ALA A 26 -14.08 9.99 3.06
CA ALA A 26 -15.47 9.82 3.48
C ALA A 26 -15.61 9.15 4.86
N ALA A 27 -14.64 8.30 5.25
CA ALA A 27 -14.57 7.68 6.57
C ALA A 27 -13.90 8.56 7.64
N GLY A 28 -13.49 9.79 7.30
CA GLY A 28 -12.88 10.75 8.23
C GLY A 28 -11.34 10.67 8.34
N GLY A 29 -10.69 9.81 7.56
CA GLY A 29 -9.23 9.76 7.41
C GLY A 29 -8.71 10.85 6.47
N ALA A 30 -7.40 11.09 6.48
CA ALA A 30 -6.69 11.96 5.55
C ALA A 30 -5.85 11.11 4.60
N ALA A 31 -6.27 11.00 3.34
CA ALA A 31 -5.67 10.11 2.35
C ALA A 31 -4.52 10.79 1.61
N GLU A 32 -3.41 10.08 1.48
CA GLU A 32 -2.27 10.51 0.68
C GLU A 32 -1.89 9.43 -0.32
N ILE A 33 -1.96 9.74 -1.62
CA ILE A 33 -1.53 8.83 -2.68
C ILE A 33 -0.03 9.03 -2.92
N VAL A 34 0.77 7.99 -2.70
CA VAL A 34 2.21 8.03 -2.91
C VAL A 34 2.60 6.94 -3.89
N HIS A 35 3.29 7.32 -4.96
CA HIS A 35 3.82 6.36 -5.92
C HIS A 35 4.94 5.52 -5.27
N VAL A 36 5.00 4.23 -5.57
CA VAL A 36 5.97 3.26 -5.02
C VAL A 36 7.42 3.74 -5.12
N ASN A 37 7.82 4.33 -6.25
CA ASN A 37 9.15 4.95 -6.42
C ASN A 37 9.45 6.10 -5.44
N ALA A 38 8.45 6.90 -5.06
CA ALA A 38 8.64 7.97 -4.08
C ALA A 38 8.82 7.40 -2.66
N LEU A 39 8.08 6.33 -2.33
CA LEU A 39 8.30 5.60 -1.07
C LEU A 39 9.65 4.87 -1.07
N ARG A 40 10.07 4.30 -2.20
CA ARG A 40 11.38 3.63 -2.36
C ARG A 40 12.55 4.58 -2.10
N ALA A 41 12.43 5.85 -2.48
CA ALA A 41 13.45 6.86 -2.23
C ALA A 41 13.61 7.20 -0.74
N ASN A 42 12.55 7.00 0.07
CA ASN A 42 12.57 7.17 1.51
C ASN A 42 11.58 6.20 2.20
N PRO A 43 11.95 4.92 2.41
CA PRO A 43 11.04 3.91 2.95
C PRO A 43 10.53 4.25 4.36
N GLY A 44 11.33 4.97 5.15
CA GLY A 44 10.97 5.38 6.51
C GLY A 44 9.74 6.30 6.57
N ARG A 45 9.39 6.97 5.46
CA ARG A 45 8.16 7.76 5.34
C ARG A 45 6.89 6.93 5.57
N LEU A 46 6.95 5.60 5.39
CA LEU A 46 5.83 4.72 5.72
C LEU A 46 5.37 4.89 7.18
N HIS A 47 6.29 5.19 8.09
CA HIS A 47 6.00 5.31 9.53
C HIS A 47 5.23 6.58 9.91
N ASP A 48 5.22 7.59 9.04
CA ASP A 48 4.45 8.83 9.23
C ASP A 48 2.92 8.59 9.14
N PHE A 49 2.52 7.46 8.55
CA PHE A 49 1.13 7.08 8.35
C PHE A 49 0.62 6.17 9.48
N GLN A 50 -0.70 6.18 9.67
CA GLN A 50 -1.42 5.35 10.63
C GLN A 50 -2.09 4.14 9.97
N MET A 51 -2.20 4.10 8.64
CA MET A 51 -2.75 2.98 7.89
C MET A 51 -2.13 2.93 6.49
N LEU A 52 -1.92 1.72 5.96
CA LEU A 52 -1.51 1.46 4.59
C LEU A 52 -2.65 0.81 3.81
N VAL A 53 -2.94 1.34 2.62
CA VAL A 53 -3.89 0.77 1.66
C VAL A 53 -3.16 0.45 0.36
N LEU A 54 -3.31 -0.79 -0.09
CA LEU A 54 -2.89 -1.27 -1.40
C LEU A 54 -4.13 -1.34 -2.30
N PRO A 55 -4.35 -0.36 -3.19
CA PRO A 55 -5.53 -0.30 -4.04
C PRO A 55 -5.55 -1.40 -5.12
N GLY A 56 -6.69 -1.48 -5.82
CA GLY A 56 -6.87 -2.37 -6.97
C GLY A 56 -6.29 -1.82 -8.28
N GLY A 57 -6.28 -2.68 -9.30
CA GLY A 57 -5.86 -2.34 -10.67
C GLY A 57 -5.04 -3.46 -11.29
N PHE A 58 -4.03 -3.10 -12.09
CA PHE A 58 -3.15 -4.01 -12.81
C PHE A 58 -1.70 -3.57 -12.56
N SER A 59 -1.22 -3.69 -11.32
CA SER A 59 0.15 -3.26 -10.98
C SER A 59 1.16 -3.90 -11.94
N TYR A 60 2.00 -3.05 -12.53
CA TYR A 60 2.96 -3.38 -13.57
C TYR A 60 2.37 -4.11 -14.77
N GLY A 61 1.12 -3.77 -15.11
CA GLY A 61 0.34 -4.39 -16.17
C GLY A 61 0.09 -5.89 -15.95
N ASP A 62 0.24 -6.37 -14.71
CA ASP A 62 0.20 -7.80 -14.35
C ASP A 62 1.13 -8.68 -15.21
N SER A 63 2.20 -8.09 -15.77
CA SER A 63 3.03 -8.71 -16.83
C SER A 63 3.79 -9.97 -16.37
N LEU A 64 4.02 -10.13 -15.07
CA LEU A 64 4.62 -11.32 -14.45
C LEU A 64 3.59 -12.11 -13.61
N GLY A 65 2.31 -11.87 -13.86
CA GLY A 65 1.17 -12.35 -13.07
C GLY A 65 0.67 -11.29 -12.09
N ALA A 66 -0.64 -11.32 -11.81
CA ALA A 66 -1.32 -10.23 -11.12
C ALA A 66 -0.75 -9.92 -9.73
N GLY A 67 -0.31 -8.69 -9.50
CA GLY A 67 0.32 -8.27 -8.23
C GLY A 67 1.66 -8.93 -7.92
N ARG A 68 2.26 -9.71 -8.82
CA ARG A 68 3.51 -10.46 -8.56
C ARG A 68 4.71 -9.53 -8.39
N LEU A 69 4.88 -8.56 -9.28
CA LEU A 69 6.01 -7.63 -9.18
C LEU A 69 5.83 -6.70 -7.97
N TRP A 70 4.60 -6.27 -7.69
CA TRP A 70 4.32 -5.49 -6.50
C TRP A 70 4.58 -6.25 -5.19
N ALA A 71 4.30 -7.56 -5.16
CA ALA A 71 4.66 -8.42 -4.04
C ALA A 71 6.18 -8.50 -3.80
N VAL A 72 6.99 -8.45 -4.86
CA VAL A 72 8.46 -8.38 -4.75
C VAL A 72 8.87 -7.07 -4.10
N ASP A 73 8.26 -5.95 -4.47
CA ASP A 73 8.53 -4.65 -3.83
C ASP A 73 8.20 -4.70 -2.33
N LEU A 74 7.02 -5.20 -1.96
CA LEU A 74 6.59 -5.32 -0.56
C LEU A 74 7.50 -6.24 0.25
N ARG A 75 8.00 -7.32 -0.37
CA ARG A 75 8.84 -8.31 0.31
C ARG A 75 10.30 -7.89 0.44
N TRP A 76 10.84 -7.12 -0.51
CA TRP A 76 12.28 -6.86 -0.58
C TRP A 76 12.64 -5.38 -0.50
N LEU A 77 11.87 -4.49 -1.13
CA LEU A 77 12.16 -3.06 -1.08
C LEU A 77 11.64 -2.40 0.19
N PHE A 78 10.52 -2.90 0.72
CA PHE A 78 9.84 -2.32 1.88
C PHE A 78 9.82 -3.24 3.10
N HIS A 79 10.61 -4.32 3.11
CA HIS A 79 10.55 -5.34 4.14
C HIS A 79 10.60 -4.76 5.56
N ASP A 80 11.68 -4.05 5.89
CA ASP A 80 11.92 -3.57 7.26
C ASP A 80 10.93 -2.48 7.66
N ALA A 81 10.60 -1.58 6.74
CA ALA A 81 9.61 -0.53 6.97
C ALA A 81 8.21 -1.14 7.19
N LEU A 82 7.84 -2.17 6.42
CA LEU A 82 6.55 -2.82 6.56
C LEU A 82 6.49 -3.73 7.79
N ALA A 83 7.61 -4.37 8.16
CA ALA A 83 7.74 -5.14 9.40
C ALA A 83 7.44 -4.26 10.62
N HIS A 84 8.17 -3.16 10.78
CA HIS A 84 7.94 -2.22 11.87
C HIS A 84 6.51 -1.63 11.83
N PHE A 85 5.97 -1.34 10.65
CA PHE A 85 4.61 -0.82 10.52
C PHE A 85 3.56 -1.81 11.04
N VAL A 86 3.72 -3.10 10.74
CA VAL A 86 2.84 -4.17 11.25
C VAL A 86 3.07 -4.43 12.73
N ASP A 87 4.32 -4.43 13.19
CA ASP A 87 4.69 -4.62 14.60
C ASP A 87 4.13 -3.49 15.50
N ASP A 88 4.04 -2.26 14.98
CA ASP A 88 3.36 -1.13 15.61
C ASP A 88 1.83 -1.31 15.69
N GLY A 89 1.28 -2.41 15.16
CA GLY A 89 -0.15 -2.70 15.12
C GLY A 89 -0.93 -1.83 14.14
N LYS A 90 -0.25 -1.18 13.19
CA LYS A 90 -0.92 -0.30 12.22
C LYS A 90 -1.60 -1.14 11.13
N PRO A 91 -2.87 -0.85 10.78
CA PRO A 91 -3.62 -1.64 9.82
C PRO A 91 -3.07 -1.54 8.40
N VAL A 92 -3.07 -2.69 7.70
CA VAL A 92 -2.77 -2.81 6.27
C VAL A 92 -3.99 -3.41 5.57
N LEU A 93 -4.47 -2.76 4.51
CA LEU A 93 -5.61 -3.20 3.71
C LEU A 93 -5.20 -3.42 2.26
N GLY A 94 -5.40 -4.62 1.73
CA GLY A 94 -5.23 -4.92 0.30
C GLY A 94 -6.57 -5.16 -0.40
N ILE A 95 -6.78 -4.50 -1.54
CA ILE A 95 -8.03 -4.60 -2.32
C ILE A 95 -7.72 -5.15 -3.71
N CYS A 96 -8.36 -6.26 -4.10
CA CYS A 96 -8.18 -6.89 -5.42
C CYS A 96 -6.70 -7.14 -5.76
N ASN A 97 -6.08 -6.34 -6.65
CA ASN A 97 -4.67 -6.45 -7.00
C ASN A 97 -3.73 -6.21 -5.80
N GLY A 98 -4.10 -5.30 -4.89
CA GLY A 98 -3.38 -5.12 -3.63
C GLY A 98 -3.47 -6.33 -2.70
N PHE A 99 -4.62 -7.01 -2.65
CA PHE A 99 -4.75 -8.27 -1.91
C PHE A 99 -3.88 -9.38 -2.51
N GLN A 100 -3.87 -9.49 -3.85
CA GLN A 100 -3.01 -10.45 -4.56
C GLN A 100 -1.52 -10.19 -4.27
N ALA A 101 -1.10 -8.93 -4.16
CA ALA A 101 0.25 -8.56 -3.77
C ALA A 101 0.59 -8.96 -2.32
N LEU A 102 -0.34 -8.76 -1.37
CA LEU A 102 -0.16 -9.20 0.03
C LEU A 102 0.00 -10.73 0.15
N VAL A 103 -0.89 -11.48 -0.49
CA VAL A 103 -0.81 -12.96 -0.51
C VAL A 103 0.55 -13.42 -1.03
N LYS A 104 1.01 -12.83 -2.15
CA LYS A 104 2.23 -13.26 -2.82
C LYS A 104 3.52 -12.77 -2.15
N SER A 105 3.43 -11.76 -1.28
CA SER A 105 4.58 -11.22 -0.57
C SER A 105 4.89 -11.96 0.74
N GLY A 106 3.92 -12.73 1.26
CA GLY A 106 4.06 -13.48 2.51
C GLY A 106 3.72 -12.67 3.76
N TRP A 107 3.02 -11.53 3.60
CA TRP A 107 2.62 -10.64 4.70
C TRP A 107 1.25 -10.97 5.31
N LEU A 108 0.57 -11.99 4.80
CA LEU A 108 -0.68 -12.49 5.38
C LEU A 108 -0.39 -13.77 6.19
N PRO A 109 -1.11 -13.98 7.32
CA PRO A 109 -1.00 -15.19 8.13
C PRO A 109 -1.50 -16.46 7.41
#